data_AF-A0A2V8LJ35-F1
#
_entry.id   AF-A0A2V8LJ35-F1
#
_cell.length_a   1.000
_cell.length_b   1.000
_cell.length_c   1.000
_cell.angle_alpha   90.00
_cell.angle_beta   90.00
_cell.angle_gamma   90.00
#
_symmetry.space_group_name_H-M   'P 1'
#
loop_
_entity.id
_entity.type
_entity.pdbx_description
1 polymer ?
#
loop_
_entity_poly.entity_id
_entity_poly.type
_entity_poly.pdbx_seq_one_letter_code
_entity_poly.pdbx_strand_id
1 'polypeptide(L)'
;MTVGVGALMSRIGFVVAVVAMLVFCYRLIAREEAELQASQGEQYERYLKAVPRLWPSLRARTVSGKRPARWGAGFKAEFWYWGFAAAVVAFAITLKLMLFFVILGASVVLLWASSAFIARL
;
A
#
# COMPACT_ATOMS: atom_id res chain seq x y z
N MET A 1 0.63 7.92 -1.25
CA MET A 1 -0.01 8.69 -0.15
C MET A 1 0.03 10.19 -0.36
N THR A 2 1.17 10.77 -0.72
CA THR A 2 1.35 12.23 -0.84
C THR A 2 0.40 12.90 -1.82
N VAL A 3 0.04 12.23 -2.92
CA VAL A 3 -0.96 12.73 -3.87
C VAL A 3 -2.35 12.84 -3.23
N GLY A 4 -2.74 11.86 -2.41
CA GLY A 4 -4.05 11.84 -1.74
C GLY A 4 -4.14 12.83 -0.58
N VAL A 5 -3.12 12.91 0.26
CA VAL A 5 -3.04 13.91 1.36
C VAL A 5 -2.86 15.31 0.78
N GLY A 6 -2.21 15.40 -0.37
CA GLY A 6 -1.96 16.62 -1.11
C GLY A 6 -3.19 17.43 -1.48
N ALA A 7 -4.33 16.78 -1.66
CA ALA A 7 -5.62 17.45 -1.89
C ALA A 7 -6.07 18.32 -0.70
N LEU A 8 -5.53 18.06 0.50
CA LEU A 8 -5.80 18.81 1.73
C LEU A 8 -4.76 19.91 1.97
N MET A 9 -3.72 20.01 1.15
CA MET A 9 -2.62 20.98 1.29
C MET A 9 -2.82 22.21 0.39
N SER A 10 -2.10 23.29 0.69
CA SER A 10 -2.00 24.43 -0.23
C SER A 10 -1.36 23.99 -1.55
N ARG A 11 -1.72 24.63 -2.67
CA ARG A 11 -1.23 24.27 -4.02
C ARG A 11 0.30 24.20 -4.10
N ILE A 12 0.99 25.09 -3.39
CA ILE A 12 2.45 25.12 -3.33
C ILE A 12 2.97 23.96 -2.46
N GLY A 13 2.38 23.75 -1.27
CA GLY A 13 2.74 22.65 -0.39
C GLY A 13 2.54 21.28 -1.05
N PHE A 14 1.50 21.14 -1.87
CA PHE A 14 1.25 19.95 -2.68
C PHE A 14 2.40 19.65 -3.63
N VAL A 15 2.79 20.63 -4.47
CA VAL A 15 3.86 20.45 -5.46
C VAL A 15 5.19 20.13 -4.76
N VAL A 16 5.53 20.87 -3.71
CA VAL A 16 6.76 20.62 -2.94
C VAL A 16 6.75 19.23 -2.32
N ALA A 17 5.64 18.81 -1.70
CA ALA A 17 5.54 17.50 -1.07
C ALA A 17 5.61 16.35 -2.09
N VAL A 18 4.97 16.49 -3.26
CA VAL A 18 5.04 15.49 -4.33
C VAL A 18 6.47 15.37 -4.85
N VAL A 19 7.14 16.49 -5.14
CA VAL A 19 8.52 16.49 -5.63
C VAL A 19 9.47 15.89 -4.58
N ALA A 20 9.36 16.31 -3.32
CA ALA A 20 10.17 15.78 -2.24
C ALA A 20 9.97 14.27 -2.07
N MET A 21 8.72 13.80 -2.15
CA MET A 21 8.42 12.37 -2.09
C MET A 21 9.03 11.61 -3.29
N LEU A 22 8.93 12.16 -4.50
CA LEU A 22 9.52 11.53 -5.69
C LEU A 22 11.04 11.39 -5.56
N VAL A 23 11.73 12.45 -5.11
CA VAL A 23 13.18 12.43 -4.87
C VAL A 23 13.54 11.40 -3.80
N PHE A 24 12.78 11.37 -2.71
CA PHE A 24 12.99 10.42 -1.62
C PHE A 24 12.82 8.97 -2.08
N CYS A 25 11.72 8.66 -2.76
CA CYS A 25 11.46 7.34 -3.32
C CYS A 25 12.54 6.94 -4.33
N TYR A 26 12.94 7.85 -5.22
CA TYR A 26 13.98 7.55 -6.21
C TYR A 26 15.32 7.22 -5.55
N ARG A 27 15.71 7.96 -4.50
CA ARG A 27 16.92 7.69 -3.74
C ARG A 27 16.86 6.32 -3.04
N LEU A 28 15.70 5.98 -2.46
CA LEU A 28 15.52 4.71 -1.78
C LEU A 28 15.59 3.54 -2.78
N ILE A 29 14.88 3.66 -3.90
CA ILE A 29 14.91 2.70 -4.99
C ILE A 29 16.35 2.50 -5.45
N ALA A 30 17.06 3.56 -5.84
CA ALA A 30 18.44 3.45 -6.33
C ALA A 30 19.38 2.71 -5.36
N ARG A 31 19.18 2.88 -4.05
CA ARG A 31 19.95 2.15 -3.04
C ARG A 31 19.56 0.67 -3.00
N GLU A 32 18.28 0.36 -3.01
CA GLU A 32 17.80 -1.04 -3.06
C GLU A 32 18.22 -1.75 -4.35
N GLU A 33 18.19 -1.05 -5.49
CA GLU A 33 18.63 -1.61 -6.78
C GLU A 33 20.13 -1.98 -6.74
N ALA A 34 20.96 -1.17 -6.08
CA ALA A 34 22.39 -1.48 -5.90
C ALA A 34 22.61 -2.75 -5.06
N GLU A 35 21.84 -2.92 -3.98
CA GLU A 35 21.87 -4.12 -3.13
C GLU A 35 21.30 -5.36 -3.86
N LEU A 36 20.25 -5.20 -4.66
CA LEU A 36 19.64 -6.27 -5.47
C LEU A 36 20.54 -6.68 -6.64
N GLN A 37 21.24 -5.75 -7.27
CA GLN A 37 22.20 -6.05 -8.32
C GLN A 37 23.40 -6.82 -7.75
N ALA A 38 23.86 -6.49 -6.53
CA ALA A 38 24.93 -7.23 -5.87
C ALA A 38 24.53 -8.66 -5.47
N SER A 39 23.27 -8.91 -5.14
CA SER A 39 22.78 -10.23 -4.68
C SER A 39 22.22 -11.13 -5.79
N GLN A 40 21.58 -10.56 -6.83
CA GLN A 40 20.87 -11.31 -7.88
C GLN A 40 21.36 -11.03 -9.32
N GLY A 41 22.24 -10.04 -9.51
CA GLY A 41 22.99 -9.81 -10.76
C GLY A 41 22.17 -9.90 -12.04
N GLU A 42 22.40 -10.96 -12.83
CA GLU A 42 21.76 -11.18 -14.14
C GLU A 42 20.23 -11.31 -14.08
N GLN A 43 19.69 -11.89 -13.02
CA GLN A 43 18.25 -12.11 -12.90
C GLN A 43 17.52 -10.79 -12.66
N TYR A 44 18.17 -9.86 -11.96
CA TYR A 44 17.68 -8.51 -11.71
C TYR A 44 17.78 -7.61 -12.95
N GLU A 45 18.86 -7.73 -13.75
CA GLU A 45 19.01 -6.96 -14.99
C GLU A 45 17.93 -7.31 -16.03
N ARG A 46 17.55 -8.60 -16.12
CA ARG A 46 16.42 -9.04 -16.98
C ARG A 46 15.07 -8.51 -16.47
N TYR A 47 14.90 -8.38 -15.16
CA TYR A 47 13.70 -7.81 -14.55
C TYR A 47 13.57 -6.30 -14.83
N LEU A 48 14.66 -5.54 -14.70
CA LEU A 48 14.69 -4.10 -15.00
C LEU A 48 14.34 -3.79 -16.46
N LYS A 49 14.73 -4.65 -17.41
CA LYS A 49 14.36 -4.51 -18.83
C LYS A 49 12.87 -4.78 -19.09
N ALA A 50 12.21 -5.56 -18.22
CA ALA A 50 10.83 -5.97 -18.39
C ALA A 50 9.81 -5.03 -17.70
N VAL A 51 10.19 -4.37 -16.61
CA VAL A 51 9.23 -3.63 -15.76
C VAL A 51 9.61 -2.14 -15.65
N PRO A 52 8.70 -1.20 -16.00
CA PRO A 52 8.91 0.23 -15.75
C PRO A 52 9.02 0.54 -14.25
N ARG A 53 10.00 1.36 -13.86
CA ARG A 53 10.34 1.64 -12.45
C ARG A 53 9.24 2.35 -11.64
N LEU A 54 8.71 3.45 -12.18
CA LEU A 54 7.77 4.33 -11.46
C LEU A 54 6.32 4.14 -11.89
N TRP A 55 6.10 3.49 -13.03
CA TRP A 55 4.76 3.28 -13.58
C TRP A 55 4.35 1.82 -13.40
N PRO A 56 3.12 1.54 -12.94
CA PRO A 56 2.63 0.18 -12.92
C PRO A 56 2.62 -0.37 -14.35
N SER A 57 3.20 -1.55 -14.56
CA SER A 57 3.05 -2.24 -15.84
C SER A 57 1.61 -2.72 -15.96
N LEU A 58 0.87 -2.19 -16.93
CA LEU A 58 -0.51 -2.60 -17.23
C LEU A 58 -0.63 -4.05 -17.74
N ARG A 59 0.49 -4.71 -18.03
CA ARG A 59 0.57 -6.11 -18.44
C ARG A 59 1.60 -6.83 -17.58
N ALA A 60 1.31 -8.08 -17.23
CA ALA A 60 2.27 -8.96 -16.56
C ALA A 60 3.47 -9.19 -17.48
N ARG A 61 4.60 -8.55 -17.16
CA ARG A 61 5.85 -8.64 -17.96
C ARG A 61 6.88 -9.59 -17.36
N THR A 62 6.50 -10.33 -16.32
CA THR A 62 7.37 -11.26 -15.61
C THR A 62 6.72 -12.64 -15.49
N VAL A 63 7.56 -13.68 -15.46
CA VAL A 63 7.11 -15.06 -15.27
C VAL A 63 6.37 -15.19 -13.95
N SER A 64 5.23 -15.89 -13.94
CA SER A 64 4.45 -16.13 -12.71
C SER A 64 5.34 -16.75 -11.63
N GLY A 65 5.32 -16.16 -10.43
CA GLY A 65 6.06 -16.69 -9.29
C GLY A 65 5.64 -18.12 -8.97
N LYS A 66 6.58 -18.95 -8.48
CA LYS A 66 6.35 -20.36 -8.12
C LYS A 66 5.40 -20.57 -6.91
N ARG A 67 4.88 -19.50 -6.30
CA ARG A 67 3.98 -19.58 -5.15
C ARG A 67 2.54 -19.29 -5.57
N PRO A 68 1.57 -20.14 -5.19
CA PRO A 68 0.16 -19.87 -5.47
C PRO A 68 -0.30 -18.62 -4.71
N ALA A 69 -1.12 -17.81 -5.36
CA ALA A 69 -1.70 -16.61 -4.76
C ALA A 69 -2.61 -17.01 -3.59
N ARG A 70 -2.24 -16.59 -2.37
CA ARG A 70 -3.03 -16.82 -1.15
C ARG A 70 -4.08 -15.72 -1.00
N TRP A 71 -5.09 -15.73 -1.87
CA TRP A 71 -6.15 -14.73 -1.92
C TRP A 71 -6.86 -14.53 -0.57
N GLY A 72 -7.16 -15.61 0.15
CA GLY A 72 -7.82 -15.52 1.46
C GLY A 72 -6.95 -14.84 2.53
N ALA A 73 -5.62 -15.03 2.48
CA ALA A 73 -4.71 -14.33 3.38
C ALA A 73 -4.57 -12.85 3.01
N GLY A 74 -4.53 -12.53 1.71
CA GLY A 74 -4.49 -11.16 1.22
C GLY A 74 -5.76 -10.38 1.56
N PHE A 75 -6.94 -10.97 1.33
CA PHE A 75 -8.21 -10.34 1.66
C PHE A 75 -8.36 -10.10 3.18
N LYS A 76 -7.86 -11.02 4.00
CA LYS A 76 -7.87 -10.87 5.47
C LYS A 76 -6.90 -9.79 5.96
N ALA A 77 -5.72 -9.70 5.35
CA ALA A 77 -4.76 -8.63 5.65
C ALA A 77 -5.33 -7.24 5.32
N GLU A 78 -6.11 -7.15 4.23
CA GLU A 78 -6.69 -5.89 3.78
C GLU A 78 -8.02 -5.54 4.49
N PHE A 79 -8.56 -6.41 5.34
CA PHE A 79 -9.84 -6.20 6.03
C PHE A 79 -9.84 -4.91 6.87
N TRP A 80 -8.67 -4.50 7.38
CA TRP A 80 -8.46 -3.21 8.03
C TRP A 80 -8.90 -2.03 7.17
N TYR A 81 -8.44 -2.01 5.91
CA TYR A 81 -8.72 -0.92 4.98
C TYR A 81 -10.19 -0.88 4.58
N TRP A 82 -10.86 -2.04 4.52
CA TRP A 82 -12.30 -2.11 4.33
C TRP A 82 -13.07 -1.49 5.50
N GLY A 83 -12.66 -1.77 6.74
CA GLY A 83 -13.22 -1.14 7.93
C GLY A 83 -13.00 0.38 7.96
N PHE A 84 -11.81 0.84 7.59
CA PHE A 84 -11.50 2.26 7.43
C PHE A 84 -12.36 2.92 6.34
N ALA A 85 -12.50 2.30 5.17
CA ALA A 85 -13.35 2.79 4.09
C ALA A 85 -14.82 2.91 4.53
N ALA A 86 -15.33 1.90 5.23
CA ALA A 86 -16.70 1.91 5.78
C ALA A 86 -16.88 3.04 6.81
N ALA A 87 -15.88 3.28 7.67
CA ALA A 87 -15.91 4.39 8.64
C ALA A 87 -15.97 5.76 7.92
N VAL A 88 -15.17 5.94 6.86
CA VAL A 88 -15.16 7.17 6.06
C VAL A 88 -16.51 7.37 5.35
N VAL A 89 -17.10 6.32 4.77
CA VAL A 89 -18.42 6.40 4.12
C VAL A 89 -19.51 6.76 5.14
N ALA A 90 -19.52 6.10 6.30
CA ALA A 90 -20.49 6.39 7.36
C ALA A 90 -20.35 7.82 7.90
N PHE A 91 -19.11 8.31 8.02
CA PHE A 91 -18.85 9.70 8.38
C PHE A 91 -19.32 10.67 7.30
N ALA A 92 -19.07 10.38 6.02
CA ALA A 92 -19.49 11.23 4.91
C ALA A 92 -21.02 11.39 4.84
N ILE A 93 -21.78 10.34 5.16
CA ILE A 93 -23.26 10.38 5.17
C ILE A 93 -23.78 11.07 6.43
N THR A 94 -23.20 10.78 7.59
CA THR A 94 -23.80 11.14 8.88
C THR A 94 -23.22 12.41 9.50
N LEU A 95 -22.02 12.86 9.08
CA LEU A 95 -21.23 13.96 9.65
C LEU A 95 -20.99 13.88 11.17
N LYS A 96 -21.33 12.76 11.80
CA LYS A 96 -21.16 12.51 13.23
C LYS A 96 -19.83 11.83 13.48
N LEU A 97 -18.90 12.58 14.07
CA LEU A 97 -17.55 12.09 14.40
C LEU A 97 -17.55 10.89 15.37
N MET A 98 -18.54 10.79 16.26
CA MET A 98 -18.69 9.63 17.15
C MET A 98 -18.90 8.31 16.39
N LEU A 99 -19.69 8.32 15.31
CA LEU A 99 -19.93 7.11 14.50
C LEU A 99 -18.65 6.69 13.77
N PHE A 100 -17.84 7.64 13.31
CA PHE A 100 -16.53 7.36 12.72
C PHE A 100 -15.63 6.59 13.70
N PHE A 101 -15.47 7.08 14.92
CA PHE A 101 -14.61 6.43 15.92
C PHE A 101 -15.14 5.06 16.36
N VAL A 102 -16.46 4.90 16.49
CA VAL A 102 -17.06 3.60 16.85
C VAL A 102 -16.82 2.56 15.75
N ILE A 103 -17.07 2.90 14.49
CA ILE A 103 -16.88 1.99 13.36
C ILE A 103 -15.39 1.66 13.16
N LEU A 104 -14.52 2.67 13.29
CA LEU A 104 -13.08 2.49 13.20
C LEU A 104 -12.56 1.59 14.32
N GLY A 105 -12.96 1.86 15.57
CA GLY A 105 -12.59 1.05 16.73
C GLY A 105 -13.08 -0.39 16.62
N ALA A 106 -14.33 -0.59 16.21
CA ALA A 106 -14.89 -1.92 15.96
C ALA A 106 -14.09 -2.69 14.88
N SER A 107 -13.64 -1.99 13.83
CA SER A 107 -12.82 -2.58 12.77
C SER A 107 -11.45 -3.04 13.28
N VAL A 108 -10.83 -2.32 14.24
CA VAL A 108 -9.55 -2.71 14.86
C VAL A 108 -9.75 -3.99 15.65
N VAL A 109 -10.80 -4.00 16.47
CA VAL A 109 -11.12 -5.11 17.37
C VAL A 109 -11.44 -6.36 16.58
N LEU A 110 -12.21 -6.24 15.49
CA LEU A 110 -12.52 -7.35 14.59
C LEU A 110 -11.26 -7.91 13.92
N LEU A 111 -10.36 -7.05 13.46
CA LEU A 111 -9.10 -7.49 12.87
C LEU A 111 -8.25 -8.23 13.90
N TRP A 112 -8.10 -7.65 15.10
CA TRP A 112 -7.31 -8.23 16.18
C TRP A 112 -7.85 -9.59 16.62
N ALA A 113 -9.17 -9.69 16.82
CA ALA A 113 -9.85 -10.95 17.11
C ALA A 113 -9.62 -11.98 15.99
N SER A 114 -9.72 -11.56 14.72
CA SER A 114 -9.51 -12.45 13.58
C SER A 114 -8.06 -12.93 13.46
N SER A 115 -7.07 -12.11 13.85
CA SER A 115 -5.66 -12.50 13.86
C SER A 115 -5.31 -13.40 15.05
N ALA A 116 -5.85 -13.11 16.23
CA ALA A 116 -5.66 -13.90 17.44
C ALA A 116 -6.25 -15.32 17.31
N PHE A 117 -7.36 -15.45 16.57
CA PHE A 117 -7.98 -16.74 16.28
C PHE A 117 -7.13 -17.63 15.35
N ILE A 118 -6.33 -17.05 14.45
CA ILE A 118 -5.42 -17.80 13.57
C ILE A 118 -4.14 -18.20 14.31
N ALA A 119 -3.63 -17.40 15.25
CA ALA A 119 -2.42 -17.75 16.01
C ALA A 119 -2.62 -18.96 16.96
N ARG A 120 -3.86 -19.42 17.15
CA ARG A 120 -4.24 -20.55 18.00
C ARG A 120 -4.54 -21.86 17.23
N LEU A 121 -4.44 -21.86 15.90
CA LEU A 121 -4.63 -23.01 15.01
C LEU A 121 -3.30 -23.36 14.33
#